data_AF-A0A855XGR5-F1
#
_entry.id   AF-A0A855XGR5-F1
#
_cell.length_a   1.000
_cell.length_b   1.000
_cell.length_c   1.000
_cell.angle_alpha   90.00
_cell.angle_beta   90.00
_cell.angle_gamma   90.00
#
_symmetry.space_group_name_H-M   'P 1'
#
loop_
_entity.id
_entity.type
_entity.pdbx_description
1 polymer ?
#
loop_
_entity_poly.entity_id
_entity_poly.type
_entity_poly.pdbx_seq_one_letter_code
_entity_poly.pdbx_strand_id
1 'polypeptide(L)'
;MQLVTLTAPDGHRERWDITTTYLALQSWYSYLKDTENSKEPTELATRISKFVGDDIKQVHTFLVYLDGFNGDLYSKLSLLTHNSTKSTVQLYFIMKSLNNPNYLSHNKKKEREREKIIDRIEQVTGNDENTLKRLIRLTKLFVDGQLSYKNMEVHK
;
A
#
# COMPACT_ATOMS: atom_id res chain seq x y z
N MET A 1 4.74 -3.44 -19.74
CA MET A 1 3.60 -2.69 -19.16
C MET A 1 2.90 -3.64 -18.21
N GLN A 2 2.84 -3.33 -16.91
CA GLN A 2 2.11 -4.14 -15.95
C GLN A 2 0.62 -3.75 -16.01
N LEU A 3 -0.27 -4.74 -15.96
CA LEU A 3 -1.71 -4.54 -16.04
C LEU A 3 -2.38 -4.97 -14.74
N VAL A 4 -3.46 -4.29 -14.39
CA VAL A 4 -4.34 -4.66 -13.28
C VAL A 4 -5.72 -4.99 -13.81
N THR A 5 -6.36 -5.99 -13.19
CA THR A 5 -7.73 -6.38 -13.55
C THR A 5 -8.69 -5.76 -12.56
N LEU A 6 -9.57 -4.89 -13.04
CA LEU A 6 -10.69 -4.35 -12.29
C LEU A 6 -11.91 -5.25 -12.53
N THR A 7 -12.63 -5.59 -11.47
CA THR A 7 -13.87 -6.38 -11.55
C THR A 7 -15.00 -5.54 -11.00
N ALA A 8 -16.01 -5.26 -11.83
CA ALA A 8 -17.19 -4.54 -11.42
C ALA A 8 -18.14 -5.44 -10.58
N PRO A 9 -19.09 -4.85 -9.84
CA PRO A 9 -20.02 -5.62 -9.00
C PRO A 9 -20.86 -6.64 -9.76
N ASP A 10 -21.11 -6.41 -11.05
CA ASP A 10 -21.83 -7.31 -11.97
C ASP A 10 -20.95 -8.47 -12.51
N GLY A 11 -19.68 -8.52 -12.12
CA GLY A 11 -18.71 -9.52 -12.55
C GLY A 11 -17.97 -9.17 -13.85
N HIS A 12 -18.26 -8.04 -14.48
CA HIS A 12 -17.53 -7.57 -15.65
C HIS A 12 -16.07 -7.26 -15.29
N ARG A 13 -15.12 -7.70 -16.13
CA ARG A 13 -13.68 -7.54 -15.89
C ARG A 13 -13.03 -6.71 -16.99
N GLU A 14 -12.26 -5.71 -16.59
CA GLU A 14 -11.41 -4.96 -17.52
C GLU A 14 -9.96 -4.96 -17.07
N ARG A 15 -9.04 -5.00 -18.04
CA ARG A 15 -7.60 -4.86 -17.79
C ARG A 15 -7.15 -3.45 -18.12
N TRP A 16 -6.42 -2.84 -17.19
CA TRP A 16 -5.98 -1.46 -17.28
C TRP A 16 -4.48 -1.34 -17.00
N ASP A 17 -3.84 -0.34 -17.62
CA ASP A 17 -2.48 0.05 -17.24
C ASP A 17 -2.46 0.59 -15.80
N ILE A 18 -1.44 0.20 -15.01
CA ILE A 18 -1.32 0.59 -13.61
C ILE A 18 -1.27 2.10 -13.44
N THR A 19 -0.53 2.81 -14.29
CA THR A 19 -0.33 4.26 -14.18
C THR A 19 -1.65 4.99 -14.44
N THR A 20 -2.33 4.64 -15.53
CA THR A 20 -3.65 5.20 -15.84
C THR A 20 -4.65 4.90 -14.75
N THR A 21 -4.68 3.66 -14.26
CA THR A 21 -5.59 3.24 -13.17
C THR A 21 -5.33 4.04 -11.90
N TYR A 22 -4.06 4.19 -11.52
CA TYR A 22 -3.64 4.94 -10.34
C TYR A 22 -4.07 6.40 -10.42
N LEU A 23 -3.82 7.08 -11.54
CA LEU A 23 -4.19 8.48 -11.72
C LEU A 23 -5.71 8.69 -11.69
N ALA A 24 -6.47 7.82 -12.36
CA ALA A 24 -7.93 7.90 -12.37
C ALA A 24 -8.53 7.60 -10.99
N LEU A 25 -8.00 6.61 -10.26
CA LEU A 25 -8.37 6.36 -8.86
C LEU A 25 -8.01 7.52 -7.94
N GLN A 26 -6.87 8.18 -8.16
CA GLN A 26 -6.45 9.32 -7.36
C GLN A 26 -7.39 10.52 -7.57
N SER A 27 -7.81 10.75 -8.82
CA SER A 27 -8.84 11.73 -9.15
C SER A 27 -10.17 11.38 -8.47
N TRP A 28 -10.61 10.12 -8.54
CA TRP A 28 -11.84 9.66 -7.92
C TRP A 28 -11.83 9.80 -6.39
N TYR A 29 -10.74 9.38 -5.75
CA TYR A 29 -10.55 9.51 -4.31
C TYR A 29 -10.57 10.97 -3.85
N SER A 30 -9.92 11.86 -4.61
CA SER A 30 -9.90 13.29 -4.31
C SER A 30 -11.31 13.89 -4.36
N TYR A 31 -12.14 13.45 -5.31
CA TYR A 31 -13.54 13.83 -5.40
C TYR A 31 -14.35 13.34 -4.19
N LEU A 32 -14.27 12.03 -3.89
CA LEU A 32 -15.00 11.44 -2.75
C LEU A 32 -14.61 12.02 -1.39
N LYS A 33 -13.38 12.52 -1.25
CA LYS A 33 -12.89 13.11 0.01
C LYS A 33 -13.60 14.42 0.36
N ASP A 34 -14.02 15.19 -0.64
CA ASP A 34 -14.63 16.50 -0.47
C ASP A 34 -15.58 16.77 -1.65
N THR A 35 -16.71 16.08 -1.69
CA THR A 35 -17.65 16.14 -2.82
C THR A 35 -18.25 17.53 -3.03
N GLU A 36 -18.27 18.38 -2.01
CA GLU A 36 -18.84 19.73 -2.06
C GLU A 36 -17.86 20.76 -2.66
N ASN A 37 -16.55 20.59 -2.44
CA ASN A 37 -15.54 21.56 -2.89
C ASN A 37 -14.55 21.00 -3.93
N SER A 38 -14.67 19.72 -4.30
CA SER A 38 -13.79 19.10 -5.27
C SER A 38 -14.14 19.46 -6.71
N LYS A 39 -13.12 19.41 -7.56
CA LYS A 39 -13.33 19.45 -9.02
C LYS A 39 -14.09 18.21 -9.45
N GLU A 40 -14.94 18.37 -10.46
CA GLU A 40 -15.62 17.24 -11.07
C GLU A 40 -14.61 16.15 -11.49
N PRO A 41 -14.97 14.87 -11.30
CA PRO A 41 -14.12 13.76 -11.66
C PRO A 41 -13.94 13.71 -13.19
N THR A 42 -12.72 13.37 -13.62
CA THR A 42 -12.44 13.15 -15.06
C THR A 42 -13.28 12.00 -15.62
N GLU A 43 -13.48 11.96 -16.94
CA GLU A 43 -14.20 10.86 -17.59
C GLU A 43 -13.64 9.47 -17.22
N LEU A 44 -12.30 9.36 -17.13
CA LEU A 44 -11.64 8.14 -16.70
C LEU A 44 -11.93 7.80 -15.23
N ALA A 45 -11.96 8.79 -14.34
CA ALA A 45 -12.32 8.58 -12.93
C ALA A 45 -13.78 8.10 -12.80
N THR A 46 -14.70 8.71 -13.54
CA THR A 46 -16.12 8.31 -13.61
C THR A 46 -16.29 6.91 -14.23
N ARG A 47 -15.43 6.52 -15.16
CA ARG A 47 -15.45 5.15 -15.70
C ARG A 47 -14.93 4.13 -14.68
N ILE A 48 -13.86 4.46 -13.95
CA ILE A 48 -13.30 3.60 -12.92
C ILE A 48 -14.26 3.44 -11.74
N SER A 49 -15.02 4.46 -11.36
CA SER A 49 -15.96 4.36 -10.23
C SER A 49 -16.97 3.23 -10.39
N LYS A 50 -17.36 2.89 -11.63
CA LYS A 50 -18.22 1.74 -11.93
C LYS A 50 -17.62 0.39 -11.49
N PHE A 51 -16.30 0.30 -11.39
CA PHE A 51 -15.60 -0.90 -10.95
C PHE A 51 -15.27 -0.87 -9.46
N VAL A 52 -14.86 0.30 -8.94
CA VAL A 52 -14.30 0.40 -7.59
C VAL A 52 -15.30 0.89 -6.55
N GLY A 53 -16.45 1.41 -7.00
CA GLY A 53 -17.49 1.97 -6.16
C GLY A 53 -17.14 3.33 -5.55
N ASP A 54 -17.99 3.75 -4.63
CA ASP A 54 -17.98 5.10 -4.03
C ASP A 54 -17.53 5.06 -2.55
N ASP A 55 -17.21 3.87 -2.01
CA ASP A 55 -16.65 3.76 -0.67
C ASP A 55 -15.21 4.29 -0.65
N ILE A 56 -15.03 5.48 -0.08
CA ILE A 56 -13.74 6.15 0.06
C ILE A 56 -12.67 5.28 0.72
N LYS A 57 -13.03 4.41 1.67
CA LYS A 57 -12.05 3.53 2.34
C LYS A 57 -11.57 2.44 1.40
N GLN A 58 -12.48 1.83 0.65
CA GLN A 58 -12.17 0.83 -0.36
C GLN A 58 -11.29 1.42 -1.48
N VAL A 59 -11.68 2.59 -2.00
CA VAL A 59 -10.92 3.33 -3.01
C VAL A 59 -9.51 3.66 -2.51
N HIS A 60 -9.37 4.08 -1.25
CA HIS A 60 -8.07 4.31 -0.64
C HIS A 60 -7.23 3.03 -0.53
N THR A 61 -7.83 1.89 -0.16
CA THR A 61 -7.14 0.59 -0.15
C THR A 61 -6.62 0.21 -1.54
N PHE A 62 -7.42 0.40 -2.59
CA PHE A 62 -6.97 0.16 -3.97
C PHE A 62 -5.82 1.09 -4.37
N LEU A 63 -5.86 2.37 -3.97
CA LEU A 63 -4.74 3.29 -4.19
C LEU A 63 -3.46 2.81 -3.52
N VAL A 64 -3.52 2.37 -2.26
CA VAL A 64 -2.35 1.84 -1.55
C VAL A 64 -1.83 0.55 -2.20
N TYR A 65 -2.72 -0.32 -2.67
CA TYR A 65 -2.35 -1.52 -3.42
C TYR A 65 -1.62 -1.20 -4.73
N LEU A 66 -2.16 -0.26 -5.52
CA LEU A 66 -1.54 0.18 -6.77
C LEU A 66 -0.23 0.92 -6.54
N ASP A 67 -0.16 1.75 -5.51
CA ASP A 67 1.06 2.42 -5.10
C ASP A 67 2.18 1.42 -4.74
N GLY A 68 1.82 0.19 -4.34
CA GLY A 68 2.76 -0.89 -4.10
C GLY A 68 3.62 -1.25 -5.32
N PHE A 69 3.08 -1.12 -6.53
CA PHE A 69 3.83 -1.32 -7.77
C PHE A 69 4.76 -0.13 -8.08
N ASN A 70 4.39 1.07 -7.62
CA ASN A 70 5.19 2.27 -7.82
C ASN A 70 6.41 2.26 -6.89
N GLY A 71 7.62 2.40 -7.45
CA GLY A 71 8.84 2.44 -6.63
C GLY A 71 9.17 1.12 -5.93
N ASP A 72 8.71 -0.01 -6.48
CA ASP A 72 9.14 -1.36 -6.11
C ASP A 72 8.86 -1.76 -4.64
N LEU A 73 7.75 -1.26 -4.06
CA LEU A 73 7.45 -1.47 -2.65
C LEU A 73 7.17 -2.93 -2.30
N TYR A 74 6.58 -3.70 -3.23
CA TYR A 74 6.36 -5.14 -3.02
C TYR A 74 7.68 -5.91 -2.87
N SER A 75 8.68 -5.64 -3.70
CA SER A 75 9.99 -6.27 -3.60
C SER A 75 10.71 -5.83 -2.34
N LYS A 76 10.66 -4.54 -1.99
CA LYS A 76 11.17 -4.03 -0.71
C LYS A 76 10.54 -4.73 0.49
N LEU A 77 9.22 -4.89 0.48
CA LEU A 77 8.51 -5.61 1.53
C LEU A 77 8.93 -7.08 1.59
N SER A 78 9.06 -7.74 0.44
CA SER A 78 9.57 -9.11 0.32
C SER A 78 10.98 -9.24 0.90
N LEU A 79 11.89 -8.30 0.61
CA LEU A 79 13.23 -8.29 1.19
C LEU A 79 13.20 -8.16 2.72
N LEU A 80 12.21 -7.47 3.29
CA LEU A 80 12.08 -7.35 4.74
C LEU A 80 11.41 -8.56 5.40
N THR A 81 10.51 -9.26 4.69
CA THR A 81 9.78 -10.41 5.24
C THR A 81 10.48 -11.75 5.00
N HIS A 82 11.18 -11.94 3.88
CA HIS A 82 11.75 -13.23 3.45
C HIS A 82 12.85 -13.76 4.38
N ASN A 83 13.65 -12.88 4.98
CA ASN A 83 14.75 -13.28 5.89
C ASN A 83 14.39 -13.11 7.36
N SER A 84 13.11 -12.87 7.66
CA SER A 84 12.64 -12.61 9.00
C SER A 84 11.73 -13.78 9.41
N THR A 85 12.08 -14.49 10.47
CA THR A 85 11.16 -15.41 11.18
C THR A 85 10.02 -14.67 11.88
N LYS A 86 9.94 -13.34 11.72
CA LYS A 86 9.03 -12.44 12.42
C LYS A 86 7.79 -12.16 11.57
N SER A 87 6.65 -12.08 12.24
CA SER A 87 5.36 -11.77 11.63
C SER A 87 5.38 -10.39 10.97
N THR A 88 4.72 -10.23 9.82
CA THR A 88 4.46 -8.95 9.13
C THR A 88 3.90 -7.88 10.08
N VAL A 89 3.18 -8.30 11.13
CA VAL A 89 2.69 -7.44 12.22
C VAL A 89 3.83 -6.78 13.00
N GLN A 90 4.86 -7.53 13.35
CA GLN A 90 6.02 -6.99 14.08
C GLN A 90 6.80 -6.00 13.22
N LEU A 91 6.99 -6.33 11.93
CA LEU A 91 7.64 -5.44 10.97
C LEU A 91 6.88 -4.11 10.84
N TYR A 92 5.55 -4.17 10.70
CA TYR A 92 4.68 -2.98 10.67
C TYR A 92 4.89 -2.07 11.88
N PHE A 93 4.90 -2.62 13.09
CA PHE A 93 5.08 -1.80 14.30
C PHE A 93 6.49 -1.22 14.44
N ILE A 94 7.54 -1.93 13.99
CA ILE A 94 8.91 -1.39 13.96
C ILE A 94 8.98 -0.22 12.99
N MET A 95 8.53 -0.37 11.75
CA MET A 95 8.51 0.71 10.76
C MET A 95 7.70 1.92 11.27
N LYS A 96 6.55 1.68 11.91
CA LYS A 96 5.74 2.75 12.49
C LYS A 96 6.45 3.49 13.63
N SER A 97 7.27 2.79 14.42
CA SER A 97 8.10 3.41 15.47
C SER A 97 9.25 4.26 14.91
N LEU A 98 9.79 3.92 13.74
CA LEU A 98 10.79 4.75 13.05
C LEU A 98 10.15 6.02 12.50
N ASN A 99 8.95 5.92 11.95
CA ASN A 99 8.21 7.07 11.42
C ASN A 99 7.57 7.94 12.51
N ASN A 100 7.47 7.47 13.77
CA ASN A 100 6.95 8.24 14.89
C ASN A 100 7.70 7.89 16.19
N PRO A 101 8.58 8.79 16.67
CA PRO A 101 9.39 8.58 17.87
C PRO A 101 8.58 8.31 19.15
N ASN A 102 7.31 8.73 19.20
CA ASN A 102 6.46 8.62 20.38
C ASN A 102 5.61 7.33 20.41
N TYR A 103 5.78 6.42 19.44
CA TYR A 103 4.81 5.35 19.20
C TYR A 103 4.87 4.17 20.19
N LEU A 104 6.02 3.87 20.82
CA LEU A 104 6.15 2.78 21.82
C LEU A 104 7.23 3.08 22.87
N SER A 105 6.95 2.88 24.16
CA SER A 105 7.94 2.94 25.23
C SER A 105 8.89 1.72 25.16
N HIS A 106 10.19 1.99 25.10
CA HIS A 106 11.20 1.02 24.72
C HIS A 106 11.57 0.07 25.87
N ASN A 107 11.35 -1.23 25.67
CA ASN A 107 11.91 -2.27 26.55
C ASN A 107 13.32 -2.65 26.07
N LYS A 108 14.35 -2.11 26.75
CA LYS A 108 15.78 -2.13 26.36
C LYS A 108 16.40 -3.52 26.16
N LYS A 109 15.82 -4.61 26.69
CA LYS A 109 16.40 -5.96 26.61
C LYS A 109 16.33 -6.64 25.22
N LYS A 110 15.65 -6.05 24.22
CA LYS A 110 15.55 -6.58 22.82
C LYS A 110 16.16 -5.65 21.75
N GLU A 111 17.05 -4.73 22.14
CA GLU A 111 17.62 -3.70 21.25
C GLU A 111 18.41 -4.28 20.07
N ARG A 112 19.37 -5.19 20.26
CA ARG A 112 20.23 -5.69 19.16
C ARG A 112 19.49 -6.32 17.98
N GLU A 113 18.45 -7.12 18.24
CA GLU A 113 17.67 -7.70 17.14
C GLU A 113 16.76 -6.68 16.47
N ARG A 114 16.28 -5.70 17.23
CA ARG A 114 15.48 -4.61 16.69
C ARG A 114 16.35 -3.69 15.83
N GLU A 115 17.54 -3.35 16.29
CA GLU A 115 18.56 -2.58 15.56
C GLU A 115 18.87 -3.22 14.21
N LYS A 116 19.15 -4.53 14.16
CA LYS A 116 19.36 -5.24 12.88
C LYS A 116 18.18 -5.11 11.90
N ILE A 117 16.95 -5.05 12.41
CA ILE A 117 15.76 -4.87 11.57
C ILE A 117 15.64 -3.42 11.14
N ILE A 118 15.95 -2.47 12.01
CA ILE A 118 15.98 -1.04 11.71
C ILE A 118 17.01 -0.75 10.64
N ASP A 119 18.26 -1.17 10.82
CA ASP A 119 19.35 -0.98 9.85
C ASP A 119 18.96 -1.54 8.47
N ARG A 120 18.26 -2.68 8.46
CA ARG A 120 17.76 -3.28 7.22
C ARG A 120 16.62 -2.49 6.60
N ILE A 121 15.67 -2.00 7.40
CA ILE A 121 14.60 -1.12 6.92
C ILE A 121 15.23 0.11 6.28
N GLU A 122 16.16 0.75 6.97
CA GLU A 122 16.90 1.92 6.52
C GLU A 122 17.65 1.67 5.19
N GLN A 123 18.32 0.52 5.07
CA GLN A 123 18.97 0.09 3.82
C GLN A 123 17.96 -0.12 2.68
N VAL A 124 16.85 -0.80 2.94
CA VAL A 124 15.83 -1.12 1.92
C VAL A 124 15.05 0.13 1.48
N THR A 125 14.80 1.06 2.39
CA THR A 125 14.15 2.34 2.08
C THR A 125 15.12 3.41 1.61
N GLY A 126 16.44 3.17 1.70
CA GLY A 126 17.48 4.16 1.40
C GLY A 126 17.41 5.39 2.31
N ASN A 127 16.92 5.23 3.55
CA ASN A 127 16.60 6.32 4.47
C ASN A 127 15.62 7.38 3.94
N ASP A 128 14.86 7.06 2.88
CA ASP A 128 13.81 7.94 2.39
C ASP A 128 12.53 7.78 3.23
N GLU A 129 12.16 8.85 3.93
CA GLU A 129 10.95 8.89 4.75
C GLU A 129 9.68 8.63 3.94
N ASN A 130 9.61 9.07 2.68
CA ASN A 130 8.43 8.89 1.86
C ASN A 130 8.25 7.41 1.49
N THR A 131 9.33 6.74 1.13
CA THR A 131 9.36 5.29 0.89
C THR A 131 8.95 4.54 2.14
N LEU A 132 9.47 4.92 3.33
CA LEU A 132 9.06 4.31 4.60
C LEU A 132 7.55 4.49 4.86
N LYS A 133 7.01 5.70 4.68
CA LYS A 133 5.57 5.99 4.85
C LYS A 133 4.70 5.15 3.92
N ARG A 134 5.07 5.05 2.64
CA ARG A 134 4.35 4.25 1.64
C ARG A 134 4.42 2.75 1.96
N LEU A 135 5.59 2.27 2.37
CA LEU A 135 5.80 0.89 2.79
C LEU A 135 5.00 0.52 4.04
N ILE A 136 4.88 1.43 5.03
CA ILE A 136 4.01 1.26 6.21
C ILE A 136 2.55 1.09 5.79
N ARG A 137 2.05 1.92 4.87
CA ARG A 137 0.66 1.84 4.37
C ARG A 137 0.42 0.51 3.66
N LEU A 138 1.34 0.09 2.79
CA LEU A 138 1.24 -1.19 2.11
C LEU A 138 1.25 -2.37 3.09
N THR A 139 2.19 -2.37 4.04
CA THR A 139 2.32 -3.43 5.05
C THR A 139 1.06 -3.53 5.92
N LYS A 140 0.42 -2.40 6.23
CA LYS A 140 -0.83 -2.37 6.98
C LYS A 140 -1.94 -3.16 6.29
N LEU A 141 -2.03 -3.14 4.97
CA LEU A 141 -3.04 -3.92 4.24
C LEU A 141 -2.88 -5.42 4.46
N PHE A 142 -1.64 -5.93 4.58
CA PHE A 142 -1.39 -7.33 4.92
C PHE A 142 -1.72 -7.64 6.39
N VAL A 143 -1.39 -6.72 7.31
CA VAL A 143 -1.71 -6.86 8.74
C VAL A 143 -3.23 -6.89 8.97
N ASP A 144 -3.97 -6.05 8.25
CA ASP A 144 -5.42 -5.96 8.35
C ASP A 144 -6.13 -7.08 7.55
N GLY A 145 -5.38 -7.98 6.89
CA GLY A 145 -5.92 -9.10 6.11
C GLY A 145 -6.56 -8.69 4.77
N GLN A 146 -6.44 -7.42 4.38
CA GLN A 146 -6.95 -6.88 3.11
C GLN A 146 -6.11 -7.32 1.92
N LEU A 147 -4.84 -7.68 2.15
CA LEU A 147 -3.98 -8.35 1.19
C LEU A 147 -3.46 -9.67 1.78
N SER A 148 -3.45 -10.71 0.97
CA SER A 148 -2.75 -11.95 1.29
C SER A 148 -1.74 -12.24 0.19
N TYR A 149 -0.57 -12.77 0.55
CA TYR A 149 0.45 -13.17 -0.44
C TYR A 149 -0.09 -14.25 -1.41
N LYS A 150 -1.06 -15.06 -0.99
CA LYS A 150 -1.76 -16.02 -1.87
C LYS A 150 -2.55 -15.34 -2.99
N ASN A 151 -2.99 -14.09 -2.79
CA ASN A 151 -3.69 -13.30 -3.80
C ASN A 151 -2.72 -12.52 -4.71
N MET A 152 -1.40 -12.60 -4.47
CA MET A 152 -0.35 -11.96 -5.27
C MET A 152 0.40 -12.94 -6.16
N GLU A 153 -0.10 -14.16 -6.34
CA GLU A 153 0.31 -14.99 -7.46
C GLU A 153 -0.16 -14.31 -8.75
N VAL A 154 0.70 -13.45 -9.28
CA VAL A 154 0.59 -12.93 -10.63
C VAL A 154 0.63 -14.15 -11.54
N HIS A 155 -0.52 -14.52 -12.11
CA HIS A 155 -0.55 -15.47 -13.21
C HIS A 155 0.42 -14.96 -14.29
N LYS A 156 1.51 -15.70 -14.48
CA LYS A 156 2.46 -15.50 -15.58
C LYS A 156 1.77 -15.64 -16.93
#